data_AF-A0A962U026-F1
#
_entry.id   AF-A0A962U026-F1
#
_cell.length_a   1.000
_cell.length_b   1.000
_cell.length_c   1.000
_cell.angle_alpha   90.00
_cell.angle_beta   90.00
_cell.angle_gamma   90.00
#
_symmetry.space_group_name_H-M   'P 1'
#
loop_
_entity.id
_entity.type
_entity.pdbx_description
1 polymer ?
#
loop_
_entity_poly.entity_id
_entity_poly.type
_entity_poly.pdbx_seq_one_letter_code
_entity_poly.pdbx_strand_id
1 'polypeptide(L)'
;MALITRISRLFRADVNAVLDRIEEPELLLKQAVREMQEALDLDVQRRRSITMELQRIGTLQAETDARLARTADELDLCFANGNETLARVLLRRRLESEAFARFLERKREELQAASSDLARRIDENQGRLDSMRQKAAVFVAREDSSGTDGAWTESAFARQFVVSDDDVELALLRERQQRVTS
;
A
#
# COMPACT_ATOMS: atom_id res chain seq x y z
N MET A 1 3.89 -12.72 -8.62
CA MET A 1 4.05 -11.90 -9.86
C MET A 1 3.08 -12.31 -10.99
N ALA A 2 2.86 -13.61 -11.28
CA ALA A 2 2.01 -14.04 -12.40
C ALA A 2 0.47 -13.91 -12.17
N LEU A 3 0.00 -14.04 -10.93
CA LEU A 3 -1.43 -13.86 -10.59
C LEU A 3 -1.82 -12.38 -10.61
N ILE A 4 -1.02 -11.52 -9.97
CA ILE A 4 -1.23 -10.06 -9.89
C ILE A 4 -1.31 -9.39 -11.28
N THR A 5 -0.47 -9.79 -12.24
CA THR A 5 -0.48 -9.24 -13.60
C THR A 5 -1.66 -9.73 -14.44
N ARG A 6 -2.13 -10.97 -14.23
CA ARG A 6 -3.37 -11.48 -14.85
C ARG A 6 -4.59 -10.74 -14.32
N ILE A 7 -4.68 -10.60 -13.01
CA ILE A 7 -5.76 -9.91 -12.29
C ILE A 7 -5.78 -8.42 -12.70
N SER A 8 -4.68 -7.69 -12.59
CA SER A 8 -4.66 -6.25 -12.94
C SER A 8 -5.04 -5.96 -14.40
N ARG A 9 -4.78 -6.89 -15.34
CA ARG A 9 -5.30 -6.83 -16.72
C ARG A 9 -6.78 -7.19 -16.84
N LEU A 10 -7.28 -8.15 -16.05
CA LEU A 10 -8.68 -8.56 -15.99
C LEU A 10 -9.60 -7.45 -15.46
N PHE A 11 -9.14 -6.68 -14.46
CA PHE A 11 -9.93 -5.68 -13.75
C PHE A 11 -10.12 -4.36 -14.51
N ARG A 12 -9.50 -4.17 -15.67
CA ARG A 12 -9.55 -2.91 -16.43
C ARG A 12 -10.68 -2.85 -17.48
N ALA A 13 -11.42 -3.94 -17.71
CA ALA A 13 -12.50 -3.94 -18.70
C ALA A 13 -13.78 -4.69 -18.27
N ASP A 14 -13.70 -5.90 -17.70
CA ASP A 14 -14.91 -6.73 -17.50
C ASP A 14 -14.79 -7.62 -16.25
N VAL A 15 -15.06 -7.05 -15.08
CA VAL A 15 -15.12 -7.79 -13.81
C VAL A 15 -16.28 -8.79 -13.83
N ASN A 16 -17.46 -8.38 -14.29
CA ASN A 16 -18.65 -9.23 -14.25
C ASN A 16 -18.53 -10.46 -15.18
N ALA A 17 -18.08 -10.28 -16.42
CA ALA A 17 -18.08 -11.36 -17.42
C ALA A 17 -17.00 -12.45 -17.20
N VAL A 18 -15.93 -12.13 -16.46
CA VAL A 18 -14.84 -13.08 -16.20
C VAL A 18 -14.97 -13.75 -14.83
N LEU A 19 -15.55 -13.06 -13.82
CA LEU A 19 -15.88 -13.70 -12.55
C LEU A 19 -16.96 -14.77 -12.70
N ASP A 20 -17.92 -14.59 -13.61
CA ASP A 20 -18.95 -15.60 -13.93
C ASP A 20 -18.38 -16.92 -14.48
N ARG A 21 -17.11 -16.95 -14.88
CA ARG A 21 -16.41 -18.13 -15.45
C ARG A 21 -15.44 -18.82 -14.48
N ILE A 22 -15.36 -18.34 -13.24
CA ILE A 22 -14.42 -18.85 -12.23
C ILE A 22 -15.24 -19.54 -11.14
N GLU A 23 -14.87 -20.78 -10.79
CA GLU A 23 -15.60 -21.59 -9.79
C GLU A 23 -15.56 -20.97 -8.37
N GLU A 24 -14.52 -20.21 -8.01
CA GLU A 24 -14.36 -19.59 -6.68
C GLU A 24 -13.72 -18.18 -6.73
N PRO A 25 -14.45 -17.15 -7.18
CA PRO A 25 -13.91 -15.80 -7.35
C PRO A 25 -13.49 -15.12 -6.04
N GLU A 26 -14.19 -15.40 -4.94
CA GLU A 26 -13.91 -14.78 -3.64
C GLU A 26 -12.54 -15.15 -3.08
N LEU A 27 -12.17 -16.43 -3.16
CA LEU A 27 -10.92 -16.95 -2.62
C LEU A 27 -9.72 -16.35 -3.35
N LEU A 28 -9.83 -16.23 -4.68
CA LEU A 28 -8.81 -15.57 -5.50
C LEU A 28 -8.68 -14.08 -5.17
N LEU A 29 -9.79 -13.39 -4.91
CA LEU A 29 -9.76 -11.98 -4.55
C LEU A 29 -9.14 -11.76 -3.16
N LYS A 30 -9.50 -12.58 -2.18
CA LYS A 30 -8.90 -12.58 -0.83
C LYS A 30 -7.40 -12.87 -0.90
N GLN A 31 -6.98 -13.84 -1.73
CA GLN A 31 -5.57 -14.14 -1.96
C GLN A 31 -4.85 -12.97 -2.64
N ALA A 32 -5.43 -12.35 -3.67
CA ALA A 32 -4.83 -11.21 -4.35
C ALA A 32 -4.64 -10.01 -3.42
N VAL A 33 -5.63 -9.71 -2.56
CA VAL A 33 -5.52 -8.66 -1.54
C VAL A 33 -4.39 -8.97 -0.56
N ARG A 34 -4.24 -10.22 -0.14
CA ARG A 34 -3.15 -10.65 0.73
C ARG A 34 -1.78 -10.49 0.07
N GLU A 35 -1.61 -10.97 -1.16
CA GLU A 35 -0.36 -10.84 -1.91
C GLU A 35 0.04 -9.37 -2.13
N MET A 36 -0.93 -8.48 -2.39
CA MET A 36 -0.67 -7.05 -2.51
C MET A 36 -0.29 -6.41 -1.17
N GLN A 37 -0.92 -6.83 -0.06
CA GLN A 37 -0.55 -6.34 1.26
C GLN A 37 0.89 -6.76 1.61
N GLU A 38 1.25 -8.01 1.35
CA GLU A 38 2.62 -8.51 1.57
C GLU A 38 3.64 -7.74 0.72
N ALA A 39 3.33 -7.48 -0.55
CA ALA A 39 4.18 -6.67 -1.42
C ALA A 39 4.33 -5.21 -0.93
N LEU A 40 3.23 -4.62 -0.44
CA LEU A 40 3.23 -3.28 0.14
C LEU A 40 4.08 -3.22 1.40
N ASP A 41 3.96 -4.21 2.28
CA ASP A 41 4.74 -4.28 3.53
C ASP A 41 6.25 -4.40 3.23
N LEU A 42 6.62 -5.18 2.21
CA LEU A 42 8.00 -5.27 1.74
C LEU A 42 8.53 -3.93 1.20
N ASP A 43 7.74 -3.22 0.39
CA ASP A 43 8.12 -1.89 -0.11
C ASP A 43 8.27 -0.88 1.05
N VAL A 44 7.39 -0.92 2.05
CA VAL A 44 7.48 -0.08 3.26
C VAL A 44 8.74 -0.39 4.08
N GLN A 45 9.06 -1.68 4.28
CA GLN A 45 10.29 -2.10 4.96
C GLN A 45 11.53 -1.63 4.22
N ARG A 46 11.55 -1.77 2.90
CA ARG A 46 12.65 -1.29 2.05
C ARG A 46 12.80 0.23 2.16
N ARG A 47 11.70 0.99 2.18
CA ARG A 47 11.74 2.45 2.37
C ARG A 47 12.36 2.82 3.71
N ARG A 48 12.01 2.12 4.79
CA ARG A 48 12.62 2.32 6.13
C ARG A 48 14.12 2.08 6.11
N SER A 49 14.59 1.03 5.43
CA SER A 49 16.02 0.75 5.29
C SER A 49 16.75 1.89 4.58
N ILE A 50 16.19 2.41 3.48
CA ILE A 50 16.77 3.55 2.75
C ILE A 50 16.81 4.79 3.63
N THR A 51 15.76 5.05 4.42
CA THR A 51 15.74 6.19 5.35
C THR A 51 16.84 6.09 6.41
N MET A 52 17.07 4.90 6.97
CA MET A 52 18.17 4.68 7.94
C MET A 52 19.55 4.88 7.28
N GLU A 53 19.73 4.42 6.04
CA GLU A 53 20.98 4.63 5.30
C GLU A 53 21.22 6.11 5.01
N LEU A 54 20.18 6.86 4.61
CA LEU A 54 20.24 8.31 4.41
C LEU A 54 20.63 9.05 5.69
N GLN A 55 20.10 8.66 6.85
CA GLN A 55 20.49 9.24 8.13
C GLN A 55 21.97 9.00 8.43
N ARG A 56 22.45 7.77 8.22
CA ARG A 56 23.87 7.42 8.41
C ARG A 56 24.80 8.18 7.46
N ILE A 57 24.39 8.38 6.21
CA ILE A 57 25.15 9.19 5.26
C ILE A 57 25.17 10.65 5.73
N GLY A 58 24.04 11.18 6.22
CA GLY A 58 23.97 12.53 6.78
C GLY A 58 24.93 12.76 7.95
N THR A 59 25.06 11.79 8.86
CA THR A 59 26.03 11.89 9.97
C THR A 59 27.48 11.86 9.45
N LEU A 60 27.78 10.98 8.49
CA LEU A 60 29.12 10.89 7.88
C LEU A 60 29.50 12.17 7.10
N GLN A 61 28.54 12.79 6.41
CA GLN A 61 28.74 14.07 5.74
C GLN A 61 29.10 15.16 6.75
N ALA A 62 28.31 15.31 7.82
CA ALA A 62 28.58 16.31 8.86
C ALA A 62 29.96 16.13 9.52
N GLU A 63 30.38 14.89 9.78
CA GLU A 63 31.73 14.60 10.28
C GLU A 63 32.83 14.97 9.29
N THR A 64 32.59 14.72 8.00
CA THR A 64 33.55 15.04 6.92
C THR A 64 33.67 16.55 6.75
N ASP A 65 32.56 17.28 6.79
CA ASP A 65 32.52 18.74 6.70
C ASP A 65 33.23 19.39 7.89
N ALA A 66 33.01 18.87 9.11
CA ALA A 66 33.73 19.34 10.30
C ALA A 66 35.24 19.06 10.22
N ARG A 67 35.66 17.94 9.62
CA ARG A 67 37.08 17.65 9.35
C ARG A 67 37.66 18.61 8.31
N LEU A 68 36.94 18.88 7.23
CA LEU A 68 37.35 19.82 6.19
C LEU A 68 37.52 21.23 6.75
N ALA A 69 36.59 21.70 7.58
CA ALA A 69 36.68 23.00 8.25
C ALA A 69 37.94 23.11 9.12
N ARG A 70 38.20 22.10 9.98
CA ARG A 70 39.43 22.08 10.80
C ARG A 70 40.70 22.08 9.95
N THR A 71 40.74 21.29 8.88
CA THR A 71 41.91 21.26 7.99
C THR A 71 42.08 22.58 7.23
N ALA A 72 41.01 23.34 6.98
CA ALA A 72 41.11 24.69 6.43
C ALA A 72 41.79 25.65 7.44
N ASP A 73 41.36 25.64 8.71
CA ASP A 73 41.99 26.45 9.76
C ASP A 73 43.49 26.09 9.95
N GLU A 74 43.82 24.79 9.93
CA GLU A 74 45.21 24.30 10.01
C GLU A 74 46.05 24.74 8.79
N LEU A 75 45.46 24.77 7.59
CA LEU A 75 46.13 25.23 6.37
C LEU A 75 46.43 26.72 6.44
N ASP A 76 45.49 27.54 6.93
CA ASP A 76 45.69 28.99 7.08
C ASP A 76 46.87 29.29 8.02
N LEU A 77 46.99 28.53 9.12
CA LEU A 77 48.15 28.61 10.01
C LEU A 77 49.46 28.18 9.33
N CYS A 78 49.43 27.14 8.50
CA CYS A 78 50.63 26.70 7.78
C CYS A 78 51.12 27.76 6.78
N PHE A 79 50.19 28.40 6.06
CA PHE A 79 50.51 29.49 5.14
C PHE A 79 51.02 30.73 5.86
N ALA A 80 50.41 31.11 6.99
CA ALA A 80 50.86 32.23 7.81
C ALA A 80 52.29 32.04 8.35
N ASN A 81 52.68 30.80 8.64
CA ASN A 81 54.01 30.45 9.15
C ASN A 81 55.00 30.03 8.04
N GLY A 82 54.60 30.08 6.76
CA GLY A 82 55.46 29.69 5.62
C GLY A 82 55.87 28.21 5.59
N ASN A 83 55.16 27.32 6.30
CA ASN A 83 55.48 25.89 6.35
C ASN A 83 54.84 25.12 5.19
N GLU A 84 55.41 25.26 4.00
CA GLU A 84 54.89 24.64 2.78
C GLU A 84 54.85 23.11 2.84
N THR A 85 55.80 22.47 3.51
CA THR A 85 55.85 20.99 3.58
C THR A 85 54.63 20.45 4.30
N LEU A 86 54.28 21.04 5.44
CA LEU A 86 53.08 20.67 6.19
C LEU A 86 51.81 21.07 5.42
N ALA A 87 51.79 22.24 4.79
CA ALA A 87 50.67 22.70 3.98
C ALA A 87 50.35 21.72 2.83
N ARG A 88 51.36 21.19 2.12
CA ARG A 88 51.13 20.20 1.05
C ARG A 88 50.50 18.90 1.56
N VAL A 89 50.90 18.43 2.75
CA VAL A 89 50.32 17.23 3.38
C VAL A 89 48.86 17.46 3.75
N LEU A 90 48.56 18.60 4.39
CA LEU A 90 47.19 18.96 4.75
C LEU A 90 46.30 19.18 3.53
N LEU A 91 46.85 19.80 2.47
CA LEU A 91 46.13 20.00 1.21
C LEU A 91 45.78 18.68 0.55
N ARG A 92 46.71 17.70 0.55
CA ARG A 92 46.42 16.35 0.06
C ARG A 92 45.27 15.71 0.83
N ARG A 93 45.32 15.76 2.16
CA ARG A 93 44.26 15.21 3.04
C ARG A 93 42.91 15.91 2.82
N ARG A 94 42.93 17.23 2.60
CA ARG A 94 41.74 18.01 2.24
C ARG A 94 41.15 17.52 0.93
N LEU A 95 41.96 17.40 -0.13
CA LEU A 95 41.50 16.94 -1.45
C LEU A 95 40.91 15.52 -1.40
N GLU A 96 41.52 14.62 -0.62
CA GLU A 96 40.99 13.26 -0.37
C GLU A 96 39.63 13.33 0.34
N SER A 97 39.50 14.19 1.35
CA SER A 97 38.25 14.36 2.12
C SER A 97 37.15 15.02 1.27
N GLU A 98 37.48 15.99 0.41
CA GLU A 98 36.55 16.59 -0.55
C GLU A 98 36.08 15.58 -1.60
N ALA A 99 36.97 14.70 -2.07
CA ALA A 99 36.60 13.63 -2.99
C ALA A 99 35.61 12.64 -2.32
N PHE A 100 35.85 12.31 -1.05
CA PHE A 100 34.93 11.48 -0.27
C PHE A 100 33.59 12.18 -0.01
N ALA A 101 33.59 13.48 0.30
CA ALA A 101 32.36 14.27 0.46
C ALA A 101 31.51 14.26 -0.82
N ARG A 102 32.12 14.48 -1.99
CA ARG A 102 31.45 14.38 -3.30
C ARG A 102 30.88 12.99 -3.56
N PHE A 103 31.56 11.93 -3.14
CA PHE A 103 31.04 10.57 -3.25
C PHE A 103 29.80 10.36 -2.36
N LEU A 104 29.85 10.82 -1.10
CA LEU A 104 28.71 10.74 -0.19
C LEU A 104 27.50 11.53 -0.69
N GLU A 105 27.74 12.70 -1.30
CA GLU A 105 26.69 13.54 -1.90
C GLU A 105 25.98 12.81 -3.04
N ARG A 106 26.72 12.27 -4.02
CA ARG A 106 26.11 11.48 -5.11
C ARG A 106 25.32 10.28 -4.59
N LYS A 107 25.89 9.55 -3.63
CA LYS A 107 25.21 8.39 -3.03
C LYS A 107 23.93 8.80 -2.30
N ARG A 108 23.93 9.96 -1.64
CA ARG A 108 22.74 10.52 -1.00
C ARG A 108 21.68 10.88 -2.03
N GLU A 109 22.04 11.53 -3.12
CA GLU A 109 21.12 11.87 -4.22
C GLU A 109 20.46 10.62 -4.82
N GLU A 110 21.27 9.58 -5.10
CA GLU A 110 20.77 8.29 -5.61
C GLU A 110 19.76 7.65 -4.65
N LEU A 111 20.06 7.62 -3.35
CA LEU A 111 19.16 7.07 -2.34
C LEU A 111 17.91 7.92 -2.13
N GLN A 112 18.01 9.25 -2.23
CA GLN A 112 16.85 10.14 -2.18
C GLN A 112 15.93 9.93 -3.37
N ALA A 113 16.48 9.79 -4.58
CA ALA A 113 15.71 9.46 -5.77
C ALA A 113 15.05 8.07 -5.67
N ALA A 114 15.77 7.07 -5.15
CA ALA A 114 15.20 5.74 -4.90
C ALA A 114 14.09 5.78 -3.84
N SER A 115 14.25 6.61 -2.79
CA SER A 115 13.25 6.78 -1.74
C SER A 115 11.97 7.44 -2.25
N SER A 116 12.09 8.47 -3.10
CA SER A 116 10.93 9.16 -3.68
C SER A 116 10.17 8.28 -4.67
N ASP A 117 10.88 7.52 -5.52
CA ASP A 117 10.24 6.55 -6.42
C ASP A 117 9.50 5.46 -5.63
N LEU A 118 10.13 4.92 -4.58
CA LEU A 118 9.52 3.92 -3.73
C LEU A 118 8.31 4.46 -2.95
N ALA A 119 8.36 5.72 -2.51
CA ALA A 119 7.22 6.37 -1.88
C ALA A 119 6.03 6.48 -2.84
N ARG A 120 6.25 6.93 -4.08
CA ARG A 120 5.22 6.96 -5.11
C ARG A 120 4.62 5.57 -5.37
N ARG A 121 5.47 4.55 -5.49
CA ARG A 121 5.01 3.16 -5.68
C ARG A 121 4.16 2.64 -4.51
N ILE A 122 4.54 2.98 -3.28
CA ILE A 122 3.76 2.65 -2.08
C ILE A 122 2.38 3.28 -2.15
N ASP A 123 2.30 4.57 -2.47
CA ASP A 123 1.02 5.29 -2.54
C ASP A 123 0.11 4.73 -3.66
N GLU A 124 0.68 4.44 -4.83
CA GLU A 124 -0.04 3.78 -5.93
C GLU A 124 -0.55 2.39 -5.54
N ASN A 125 0.30 1.60 -4.86
CA ASN A 125 -0.06 0.24 -4.43
C ASN A 125 -1.13 0.27 -3.33
N GLN A 126 -1.09 1.24 -2.41
CA GLN A 126 -2.13 1.47 -1.40
C GLN A 126 -3.47 1.78 -2.06
N GLY A 127 -3.51 2.74 -3.00
CA GLY A 127 -4.74 3.07 -3.71
C GLY A 127 -5.32 1.89 -4.49
N ARG A 128 -4.47 1.07 -5.12
CA ARG A 128 -4.89 -0.17 -5.80
C ARG A 128 -5.47 -1.19 -4.82
N LEU A 129 -4.81 -1.38 -3.68
CA LEU A 129 -5.23 -2.32 -2.64
C LEU A 129 -6.56 -1.90 -2.00
N ASP A 130 -6.75 -0.60 -1.73
CA ASP A 130 -8.01 -0.08 -1.21
C ASP A 130 -9.15 -0.24 -2.22
N SER A 131 -8.90 0.02 -3.50
CA SER A 131 -9.89 -0.24 -4.55
C SER A 131 -10.27 -1.72 -4.63
N MET A 132 -9.30 -2.64 -4.50
CA MET A 132 -9.59 -4.07 -4.49
C MET A 132 -10.33 -4.52 -3.23
N ARG A 133 -10.02 -3.95 -2.06
CA ARG A 133 -10.75 -4.20 -0.81
C ARG A 133 -12.21 -3.74 -0.89
N GLN A 134 -12.46 -2.55 -1.43
CA GLN A 134 -13.83 -2.05 -1.62
C GLN A 134 -14.62 -2.94 -2.56
N LYS A 135 -14.02 -3.36 -3.68
CA LYS A 135 -14.65 -4.29 -4.62
C LYS A 135 -14.95 -5.63 -3.96
N ALA A 136 -14.00 -6.18 -3.19
CA ALA A 136 -14.21 -7.42 -2.43
C ALA A 136 -15.38 -7.32 -1.45
N ALA A 137 -15.50 -6.21 -0.73
CA ALA A 137 -16.61 -5.98 0.20
C ALA A 137 -17.97 -5.95 -0.49
N VAL A 138 -18.06 -5.33 -1.68
CA VAL A 138 -19.30 -5.31 -2.48
C VAL A 138 -19.68 -6.70 -2.98
N PHE A 139 -18.70 -7.52 -3.38
CA PHE A 139 -18.95 -8.91 -3.80
C PHE A 139 -19.49 -9.77 -2.66
N VAL A 140 -18.85 -9.73 -1.49
CA VAL A 140 -19.30 -10.47 -0.30
C VAL A 140 -20.71 -10.03 0.12
N ALA A 141 -20.99 -8.72 0.16
CA ALA A 141 -22.31 -8.20 0.51
C ALA A 141 -23.40 -8.59 -0.51
N ARG A 142 -23.04 -8.72 -1.80
CA ARG A 142 -23.95 -9.21 -2.84
C ARG A 142 -24.21 -10.71 -2.68
N GLU A 143 -23.17 -11.50 -2.39
CA GLU A 143 -23.31 -12.93 -2.10
C GLU A 143 -24.15 -13.19 -0.83
N ASP A 144 -24.02 -12.40 0.23
CA ASP A 144 -24.87 -12.51 1.42
C ASP A 144 -26.35 -12.20 1.10
N SER A 145 -26.59 -11.26 0.17
CA SER A 145 -27.94 -10.90 -0.31
C SER A 145 -28.52 -11.91 -1.30
N SER A 146 -27.69 -12.61 -2.09
CA SER A 146 -28.12 -13.69 -2.99
C SER A 146 -28.06 -15.07 -2.33
N GLY A 147 -27.35 -15.20 -1.21
CA GLY A 147 -27.24 -16.39 -0.37
C GLY A 147 -28.47 -16.62 0.50
N THR A 148 -29.42 -15.66 0.49
CA THR A 148 -30.80 -15.90 0.93
C THR A 148 -31.69 -16.52 -0.17
N ASP A 149 -31.13 -16.92 -1.32
CA ASP A 149 -31.87 -17.52 -2.43
C ASP A 149 -31.24 -18.83 -2.96
N GLY A 150 -30.32 -19.43 -2.20
CA GLY A 150 -29.50 -20.57 -2.63
C GLY A 150 -29.67 -21.87 -1.84
N ALA A 151 -30.60 -21.94 -0.90
CA ALA A 151 -30.89 -23.18 -0.18
C ALA A 151 -32.38 -23.46 -0.25
N TRP A 152 -32.76 -24.41 -1.13
CA TRP A 152 -33.99 -25.19 -1.00
C TRP A 152 -33.96 -25.95 0.34
N THR A 153 -34.13 -25.20 1.43
CA THR A 153 -34.33 -25.73 2.76
C THR A 153 -35.83 -25.70 3.00
N GLU A 154 -36.35 -26.83 3.45
CA GLU A 154 -37.75 -27.05 3.78
C GLU A 154 -38.34 -25.95 4.70
N SER A 155 -37.47 -25.24 5.44
CA SER A 155 -37.83 -24.10 6.29
C SER A 155 -38.12 -22.79 5.54
N ALA A 156 -37.53 -22.55 4.36
CA ALA A 156 -37.79 -21.35 3.54
C ALA A 156 -39.12 -21.46 2.78
N PHE A 157 -39.42 -22.65 2.26
CA PHE A 157 -40.72 -22.95 1.64
C PHE A 157 -41.85 -22.85 2.68
N ALA A 158 -41.65 -23.37 3.88
CA ALA A 158 -42.62 -23.26 4.97
C ALA A 158 -42.88 -21.80 5.41
N ARG A 159 -41.87 -20.93 5.40
CA ARG A 159 -42.02 -19.49 5.71
C ARG A 159 -42.83 -18.72 4.67
N GLN A 160 -42.87 -19.19 3.43
CA GLN A 160 -43.71 -18.61 2.37
C GLN A 160 -45.22 -18.81 2.62
N PHE A 161 -45.59 -19.72 3.52
CA PHE A 161 -46.98 -19.99 3.91
C PHE A 161 -47.29 -19.57 5.35
N VAL A 162 -46.39 -18.83 6.02
CA VAL A 162 -46.66 -18.27 7.35
C VAL A 162 -47.57 -17.06 7.17
N VAL A 163 -48.82 -17.23 7.58
CA VAL A 163 -49.83 -16.16 7.58
C VAL A 163 -49.50 -15.18 8.71
N SER A 164 -49.37 -13.89 8.39
CA SER A 164 -49.17 -12.84 9.39
C SER A 164 -50.46 -12.57 10.16
N ASP A 165 -50.37 -12.13 11.43
CA ASP A 165 -51.55 -11.70 12.20
C ASP A 165 -52.34 -10.60 11.46
N ASP A 166 -51.65 -9.73 10.73
CA ASP A 166 -52.27 -8.70 9.88
C ASP A 166 -53.10 -9.29 8.72
N ASP A 167 -52.64 -10.40 8.13
CA ASP A 167 -53.36 -11.10 7.05
C ASP A 167 -54.61 -11.79 7.61
N VAL A 168 -54.55 -12.30 8.85
CA VAL A 168 -55.69 -12.87 9.57
C VAL A 168 -56.73 -11.79 9.89
N GLU A 169 -56.30 -10.61 10.35
CA GLU A 169 -57.22 -9.49 10.61
C GLU A 169 -57.91 -9.00 9.33
N LEU A 170 -57.18 -8.90 8.22
CA LEU A 170 -57.75 -8.53 6.92
C LEU A 170 -58.74 -9.58 6.40
N ALA A 171 -58.44 -10.87 6.57
CA ALA A 171 -59.37 -11.94 6.23
C ALA A 171 -60.63 -11.89 7.10
N LEU A 172 -60.49 -11.66 8.40
CA LEU A 172 -61.61 -11.55 9.35
C LEU A 172 -62.52 -10.36 9.02
N LEU A 173 -61.95 -9.23 8.61
CA LEU A 173 -62.70 -8.05 8.17
C LEU A 173 -63.49 -8.31 6.89
N ARG A 174 -62.89 -9.00 5.91
CA ARG A 174 -63.57 -9.40 4.65
C ARG A 174 -64.72 -10.37 4.92
N GLU A 175 -64.51 -11.36 5.79
CA GLU A 175 -65.51 -12.34 6.17
C GLU A 175 -66.70 -11.68 6.89
N ARG A 176 -66.43 -10.71 7.78
CA ARG A 176 -67.47 -9.94 8.46
C ARG A 176 -68.28 -9.08 7.50
N GLN A 177 -67.65 -8.45 6.50
CA GLN A 177 -68.37 -7.68 5.48
C GLN A 177 -69.24 -8.58 4.61
N GLN A 178 -68.76 -9.76 4.19
CA GLN A 178 -69.56 -10.69 3.40
C GLN A 178 -70.79 -11.20 4.16
N ARG A 179 -70.69 -11.39 5.48
CA ARG A 179 -71.81 -11.83 6.34
C ARG A 179 -72.77 -10.73 6.75
N VAL A 180 -72.41 -9.46 6.57
CA VAL A 180 -73.33 -8.31 6.75
C VAL A 180 -74.07 -8.00 5.44
N THR A 181 -73.55 -8.46 4.30
CA THR A 181 -74.13 -8.23 2.96
C THR A 181 -74.92 -9.43 2.42
N SER A 182 -75.07 -10.50 3.21
CA SER A 182 -76.00 -11.63 3.00
C SER A 182 -77.07 -11.62 4.07
#